data_AF-A0A3C2B0Z7-F1
#
_entry.id   AF-A0A3C2B0Z7-F1
#
_cell.length_a   1.000
_cell.length_b   1.000
_cell.length_c   1.000
_cell.angle_alpha   90.00
_cell.angle_beta   90.00
_cell.angle_gamma   90.00
#
_symmetry.space_group_name_H-M   'P 1'
#
loop_
_entity.id
_entity.type
_entity.pdbx_description
1 polymer ?
#
loop_
_entity_poly.entity_id
_entity_poly.type
_entity_poly.pdbx_seq_one_letter_code
_entity_poly.pdbx_strand_id
1 'polypeptide(L)'
;GGGAWLLDDRSGGAGAPERPTSTLARNPGPVAAPSPAAGGNNTASGDRLLVMIEFAGGNDGLSMVMPLGDGRYHDLRPTLATPDGDPIDIDGHHAFHPRLRNVAARNPAVLHGVGSRNPDFSHFEMQVRWWEGTPDVSRQQRTGVLGRMADAVGTPDAPVVALSVSDGAHPIVIAGSASTLTVPDAHATWYLTGATSDDVLRQRFQLAYRTFGADATDPFAQQRHAVMQRTAAFADAVGVEDDDSESGSGAGYRDDRVGNGLQMALRLYEQGVGLRIVHLTMDGGFDTHDGHGWKYPDLMGALDDNL
;
A
#
# COMPACT_ATOMS: atom_id res chain seq x y z
N GLY A 1 4.97 5.47 -13.44
CA GLY A 1 3.77 4.64 -13.72
C GLY A 1 3.65 3.66 -12.60
N GLY A 2 2.48 3.56 -11.96
CA GLY A 2 2.28 2.65 -10.82
C GLY A 2 2.08 1.21 -11.30
N GLY A 3 2.78 0.26 -10.69
CA GLY A 3 2.50 -1.17 -10.82
C GLY A 3 1.68 -1.64 -9.63
N ALA A 4 0.80 -2.62 -9.84
CA ALA A 4 0.12 -3.35 -8.77
C ALA A 4 0.57 -4.81 -8.83
N TRP A 5 0.84 -5.40 -7.66
CA TRP A 5 1.35 -6.76 -7.52
C TRP A 5 0.28 -7.64 -6.90
N LEU A 6 0.11 -8.84 -7.43
CA LEU A 6 -0.70 -9.89 -6.83
C LEU A 6 0.21 -11.10 -6.62
N LEU A 7 0.37 -11.54 -5.37
CA LEU A 7 1.01 -12.81 -5.02
C LEU A 7 -0.10 -13.87 -4.99
N ASP A 8 -0.01 -14.89 -5.84
CA ASP A 8 -0.91 -16.05 -5.81
C ASP A 8 -0.11 -17.33 -5.55
N ASP A 9 -0.47 -18.04 -4.49
CA ASP A 9 0.15 -19.29 -4.07
C ASP A 9 -0.70 -20.47 -4.56
N ARG A 10 -0.75 -20.68 -5.89
CA ARG A 10 -1.38 -21.87 -6.48
C ARG A 10 -0.65 -22.35 -7.73
N SER A 11 0.00 -23.49 -7.60
CA SER A 11 0.42 -24.35 -8.69
C SER A 11 -0.80 -24.93 -9.42
N GLY A 12 -0.95 -24.67 -10.73
CA GLY A 12 -1.84 -25.48 -11.56
C GLY A 12 -2.20 -24.92 -12.94
N GLY A 13 -1.71 -25.60 -13.99
CA GLY A 13 -2.45 -25.77 -15.25
C GLY A 13 -2.01 -24.89 -16.42
N ALA A 14 -1.08 -25.41 -17.24
CA ALA A 14 -0.66 -24.81 -18.50
C ALA A 14 -1.77 -24.81 -19.56
N GLY A 15 -2.00 -23.64 -20.16
CA GLY A 15 -2.73 -23.47 -21.41
C GLY A 15 -2.05 -22.38 -22.23
N ALA A 16 -1.36 -22.75 -23.30
CA ALA A 16 -0.67 -21.83 -24.20
C ALA A 16 -1.68 -21.01 -25.02
N PRO A 17 -1.53 -19.67 -25.17
CA PRO A 17 -2.27 -18.91 -26.16
C PRO A 17 -1.43 -18.64 -27.41
N GLU A 18 -2.08 -18.75 -28.56
CA GLU A 18 -1.54 -18.50 -29.90
C GLU A 18 -1.06 -17.05 -30.12
N ARG A 19 -0.08 -16.92 -31.02
CA ARG A 19 0.54 -15.66 -31.50
C ARG A 19 -0.45 -14.71 -32.18
N PRO A 20 -0.32 -13.40 -31.95
CA PRO A 20 -0.58 -12.38 -32.97
C PRO A 20 0.74 -11.79 -33.49
N THR A 21 0.91 -11.83 -34.81
CA THR A 21 2.00 -11.19 -35.54
C THR A 21 1.85 -9.66 -35.55
N SER A 22 2.94 -8.96 -35.19
CA SER A 22 3.35 -7.59 -35.59
C SER A 22 2.31 -6.65 -36.23
N THR A 23 2.09 -5.47 -35.62
CA THR A 23 2.53 -4.17 -36.15
C THR A 23 2.16 -3.01 -35.20
N LEU A 24 3.11 -2.08 -35.01
CA LEU A 24 2.86 -0.76 -34.44
C LEU A 24 1.91 0.03 -35.35
N ALA A 25 0.70 0.32 -34.89
CA ALA A 25 -0.19 1.30 -35.49
C ALA A 25 -0.60 2.34 -34.43
N ARG A 26 -0.42 3.62 -34.80
CA ARG A 26 -0.88 4.80 -34.06
C ARG A 26 -2.39 4.74 -33.83
N ASN A 27 -2.81 5.31 -32.69
CA ASN A 27 -4.16 5.44 -32.15
C ASN A 27 -4.86 4.14 -31.73
N PRO A 28 -4.98 3.86 -30.42
CA PRO A 28 -6.08 3.02 -29.99
C PRO A 28 -7.37 3.85 -30.19
N GLY A 29 -8.31 3.34 -30.98
CA GLY A 29 -9.71 3.72 -30.81
C GLY A 29 -10.14 3.48 -29.34
N PRO A 30 -11.34 3.90 -28.91
CA PRO A 30 -11.76 3.74 -27.53
C PRO A 30 -11.72 2.25 -27.16
N VAL A 31 -10.64 1.83 -26.50
CA VAL A 31 -10.55 0.54 -25.84
C VAL A 31 -11.59 0.63 -24.76
N ALA A 32 -12.62 -0.21 -24.90
CA ALA A 32 -13.72 -0.33 -23.95
C ALA A 32 -13.14 -0.19 -22.54
N ALA A 33 -13.75 0.66 -21.72
CA ALA A 33 -13.43 0.69 -20.31
C ALA A 33 -13.49 -0.77 -19.83
N PRO A 34 -12.44 -1.29 -19.15
CA PRO A 34 -12.54 -2.61 -18.58
C PRO A 34 -13.83 -2.59 -17.75
N SER A 35 -14.77 -3.49 -18.07
CA SER A 35 -15.88 -3.75 -17.18
C SER A 35 -15.27 -3.98 -15.80
N PRO A 36 -15.81 -3.40 -14.72
CA PRO A 36 -15.33 -3.73 -13.39
C PRO A 36 -15.30 -5.25 -13.34
N ALA A 37 -14.12 -5.82 -13.09
CA ALA A 37 -14.00 -7.26 -12.94
C ALA A 37 -15.08 -7.63 -11.93
N ALA A 38 -16.13 -8.32 -12.40
CA ALA A 38 -17.17 -8.80 -11.52
C ALA A 38 -16.40 -9.69 -10.55
N GLY A 39 -16.26 -9.23 -9.31
CA GLY A 39 -15.60 -10.00 -8.26
C GLY A 39 -16.31 -11.33 -8.24
N GLY A 40 -15.65 -12.36 -8.77
CA GLY A 40 -16.17 -13.70 -8.69
C GLY A 40 -16.43 -13.95 -7.22
N ASN A 41 -17.66 -14.35 -6.90
CA ASN A 41 -18.04 -14.78 -5.55
C ASN A 41 -17.22 -16.02 -5.21
N ASN A 42 -15.95 -15.81 -4.86
CA ASN A 42 -15.08 -16.84 -4.35
C ASN A 42 -15.31 -16.82 -2.84
N THR A 43 -16.18 -17.72 -2.40
CA THR A 43 -16.68 -17.94 -1.05
C THR A 43 -15.59 -18.47 -0.08
N ALA A 44 -14.37 -17.93 -0.18
CA ALA A 44 -13.24 -18.19 0.71
C ALA A 44 -12.55 -16.90 1.19
N SER A 45 -13.22 -15.75 1.09
CA SER A 45 -12.67 -14.40 1.39
C SER A 45 -12.70 -14.01 2.88
N GLY A 46 -12.99 -14.95 3.78
CA GLY A 46 -13.22 -14.68 5.20
C GLY A 46 -12.10 -13.90 5.87
N ASP A 47 -10.84 -14.26 5.62
CA ASP A 47 -9.71 -13.85 6.46
C ASP A 47 -8.47 -13.51 5.61
N ARG A 48 -8.61 -12.61 4.63
CA ARG A 48 -7.45 -12.10 3.88
C ARG A 48 -7.24 -10.63 4.17
N LEU A 49 -5.99 -10.29 4.49
CA LEU A 49 -5.47 -8.94 4.62
C LEU A 49 -4.90 -8.50 3.26
N LEU A 50 -5.38 -7.37 2.73
CA LEU A 50 -4.72 -6.70 1.60
C LEU A 50 -3.61 -5.81 2.15
N VAL A 51 -2.38 -6.03 1.71
CA VAL A 51 -1.26 -5.11 1.97
C VAL A 51 -0.88 -4.42 0.65
N MET A 52 -0.97 -3.09 0.62
CA MET A 52 -0.56 -2.25 -0.49
C MET A 52 0.68 -1.47 -0.09
N ILE A 53 1.77 -1.66 -0.84
CA ILE A 53 3.00 -0.88 -0.69
C ILE A 53 3.05 0.17 -1.82
N GLU A 54 3.01 1.44 -1.46
CA GLU A 54 3.11 2.58 -2.37
C GLU A 54 4.56 3.04 -2.53
N PHE A 55 4.99 3.14 -3.77
CA PHE A 55 6.28 3.70 -4.17
C PHE A 55 6.14 5.21 -4.45
N ALA A 56 6.02 5.99 -3.37
CA ALA A 56 5.77 7.42 -3.42
C ALA A 56 6.89 8.18 -4.18
N GLY A 57 6.52 9.15 -5.03
CA GLY A 57 7.45 9.82 -5.95
C GLY A 57 7.29 9.36 -7.41
N GLY A 58 6.77 8.15 -7.62
CA GLY A 58 6.55 7.61 -8.96
C GLY A 58 7.67 6.69 -9.41
N ASN A 59 7.47 5.40 -9.15
CA ASN A 59 8.40 4.35 -9.53
C ASN A 59 8.71 4.32 -11.04
N ASP A 60 9.98 4.06 -11.35
CA ASP A 60 10.45 3.68 -12.67
C ASP A 60 10.18 2.19 -12.93
N GLY A 61 8.93 1.86 -13.26
CA GLY A 61 8.52 0.48 -13.49
C GLY A 61 9.31 -0.25 -14.59
N LEU A 62 9.95 0.48 -15.51
CA LEU A 62 10.81 -0.08 -16.56
C LEU A 62 12.23 -0.41 -16.06
N SER A 63 12.70 0.21 -14.98
CA SER A 63 13.91 -0.24 -14.25
C SER A 63 13.58 -1.44 -13.34
N MET A 64 12.37 -1.47 -12.77
CA MET A 64 11.94 -2.54 -11.88
C MET A 64 11.71 -3.86 -12.62
N VAL A 65 10.99 -3.79 -13.76
CA VAL A 65 10.66 -4.91 -14.63
C VAL A 65 10.96 -4.49 -16.07
N MET A 66 12.12 -4.92 -16.55
CA MET A 66 12.66 -4.48 -17.83
C MET A 66 12.30 -5.46 -18.96
N PRO A 67 11.99 -4.95 -20.16
CA PRO A 67 11.83 -5.80 -21.33
C PRO A 67 13.19 -6.36 -21.79
N LEU A 68 13.31 -7.68 -21.88
CA LEU A 68 14.46 -8.37 -22.43
C LEU A 68 14.42 -8.37 -23.96
N GLY A 69 15.58 -8.15 -24.58
CA GLY A 69 15.73 -8.25 -26.03
C GLY A 69 15.16 -7.10 -26.85
N ASP A 70 14.57 -6.07 -26.22
CA ASP A 70 14.19 -4.83 -26.91
C ASP A 70 15.35 -3.82 -26.84
N GLY A 71 16.13 -3.72 -27.92
CA GLY A 71 17.23 -2.75 -28.03
C GLY A 71 16.81 -1.30 -27.78
N ARG A 72 15.54 -0.96 -28.04
CA ARG A 72 15.02 0.39 -27.78
C ARG A 72 15.05 0.75 -26.30
N TYR A 73 14.93 -0.23 -25.40
CA TYR A 73 15.03 0.01 -23.97
C TYR A 73 16.40 0.61 -23.64
N HIS A 74 17.47 0.00 -24.13
CA HIS A 74 18.83 0.51 -23.94
C HIS A 74 19.08 1.80 -24.71
N ASP A 75 18.63 1.90 -25.97
CA ASP A 75 18.83 3.09 -26.80
C ASP A 75 18.15 4.34 -26.22
N LEU A 76 16.94 4.18 -25.65
CA LEU A 76 16.17 5.29 -25.08
C LEU A 76 16.55 5.60 -23.63
N ARG A 77 17.30 4.70 -22.96
CA ARG A 77 17.65 4.82 -21.55
C ARG A 77 19.13 4.48 -21.31
N PRO A 78 20.08 5.11 -22.02
CA PRO A 78 21.48 4.70 -22.02
C PRO A 78 22.16 4.77 -20.64
N THR A 79 21.64 5.61 -19.73
CA THR A 79 22.14 5.76 -18.36
C THR A 79 21.32 4.99 -17.32
N LEU A 80 20.15 4.47 -17.66
CA LEU A 80 19.22 3.82 -16.72
C LEU A 80 19.03 2.31 -17.00
N ALA A 81 19.28 1.87 -18.23
CA ALA A 81 19.07 0.49 -18.68
C ALA A 81 20.19 -0.48 -18.27
N THR A 82 21.17 -0.02 -17.51
CA THR A 82 22.31 -0.82 -17.05
C THR A 82 22.14 -1.07 -15.55
N PRO A 83 21.41 -2.12 -15.16
CA PRO A 83 21.32 -2.49 -13.75
C PRO A 83 22.68 -3.00 -13.27
N ASP A 84 22.96 -2.78 -11.99
CA ASP A 84 24.11 -3.40 -11.32
C ASP A 84 23.85 -4.91 -11.17
N GLY A 85 24.47 -5.71 -12.03
CA GLY A 85 24.37 -7.18 -12.03
C GLY A 85 23.40 -7.74 -13.06
N ASP A 86 23.23 -9.07 -13.03
CA ASP A 86 22.42 -9.78 -14.02
C ASP A 86 20.92 -9.68 -13.70
N PRO A 87 20.08 -9.20 -14.63
CA PRO A 87 18.62 -9.19 -14.48
C PRO A 87 18.06 -10.60 -14.22
N ILE A 88 16.97 -10.68 -13.46
CA ILE A 88 16.33 -11.95 -13.11
C ILE A 88 15.22 -12.22 -14.12
N ASP A 89 15.47 -13.12 -15.07
CA ASP A 89 14.49 -13.50 -16.10
C ASP A 89 13.20 -14.10 -15.48
N ILE A 90 12.05 -13.58 -15.92
CA ILE A 90 10.71 -13.98 -15.45
C ILE A 90 10.04 -14.89 -16.48
N ASP A 91 10.14 -14.57 -17.77
CA ASP A 91 9.35 -15.20 -18.84
C ASP A 91 10.05 -15.25 -20.22
N GLY A 92 11.34 -14.92 -20.29
CA GLY A 92 12.13 -14.80 -21.52
C GLY A 92 11.94 -13.47 -22.27
N HIS A 93 11.03 -12.61 -21.81
CA HIS A 93 10.70 -11.31 -22.38
C HIS A 93 10.80 -10.17 -21.38
N HIS A 94 10.76 -10.46 -20.09
CA HIS A 94 10.87 -9.50 -19.00
C HIS A 94 11.80 -10.04 -17.92
N ALA A 95 12.51 -9.13 -17.25
CA ALA A 95 13.33 -9.45 -16.10
C ALA A 95 13.10 -8.47 -14.95
N PHE A 96 13.17 -8.98 -13.72
CA PHE A 96 13.24 -8.13 -12.54
C PHE A 96 14.62 -7.50 -12.40
N HIS A 97 14.64 -6.33 -11.75
CA HIS A 97 15.86 -5.73 -11.26
C HIS A 97 16.67 -6.74 -10.41
N PRO A 98 18.02 -6.82 -10.54
CA PRO A 98 18.84 -7.83 -9.86
C PRO A 98 18.75 -7.87 -8.33
N ARG A 99 18.26 -6.78 -7.74
CA ARG A 99 18.06 -6.61 -6.28
C ARG A 99 16.71 -7.13 -5.79
N LEU A 100 15.84 -7.66 -6.65
CA LEU A 100 14.50 -8.16 -6.31
C LEU A 100 14.46 -9.71 -6.29
N ARG A 101 15.43 -10.34 -5.60
CA ARG A 101 15.57 -11.81 -5.63
C ARG A 101 14.49 -12.52 -4.83
N ASN A 102 14.17 -12.03 -3.64
CA ASN A 102 13.14 -12.60 -2.79
C ASN A 102 11.75 -12.40 -3.43
N VAL A 103 11.50 -11.22 -3.98
CA VAL A 103 10.28 -10.91 -4.74
C VAL A 103 10.16 -11.85 -5.94
N ALA A 104 11.20 -12.00 -6.76
CA ALA A 104 11.17 -12.90 -7.92
C ALA A 104 10.93 -14.37 -7.51
N ALA A 105 11.53 -14.82 -6.41
CA ALA A 105 11.34 -16.18 -5.89
C ALA A 105 9.89 -16.48 -5.46
N ARG A 106 9.10 -15.45 -5.15
CA ARG A 106 7.67 -15.56 -4.84
C ARG A 106 6.76 -15.63 -6.07
N ASN A 107 7.32 -15.56 -7.29
CA ASN A 107 6.61 -15.64 -8.56
C ASN A 107 5.39 -14.69 -8.66
N PRO A 108 5.57 -13.38 -8.45
CA PRO A 108 4.47 -12.41 -8.47
C PRO A 108 3.89 -12.26 -9.87
N ALA A 109 2.58 -11.97 -9.93
CA ALA A 109 1.98 -11.47 -11.16
C ALA A 109 2.36 -10.00 -11.37
N VAL A 110 2.81 -9.67 -12.59
CA VAL A 110 3.15 -8.30 -12.99
C VAL A 110 2.12 -7.78 -13.97
N LEU A 111 1.52 -6.64 -13.64
CA LEU A 111 0.60 -5.94 -14.55
C LEU A 111 1.21 -4.63 -15.05
N HIS A 112 1.57 -4.61 -16.33
CA HIS A 112 2.13 -3.44 -17.01
C HIS A 112 1.06 -2.55 -17.65
N GLY A 113 1.42 -1.30 -17.94
CA GLY A 113 0.58 -0.37 -18.70
C GLY A 113 -0.63 0.17 -17.94
N VAL A 114 -0.63 0.06 -16.61
CA VAL A 114 -1.68 0.63 -15.75
C VAL A 114 -1.39 2.09 -15.47
N GLY A 115 -2.37 2.95 -15.70
CA GLY A 115 -2.26 4.39 -15.42
C GLY A 115 -3.34 5.22 -16.10
N SER A 116 -3.20 6.54 -16.00
CA SER A 116 -4.09 7.48 -16.68
C SER A 116 -3.86 7.46 -18.20
N ARG A 117 -4.95 7.49 -18.96
CA ARG A 117 -4.92 7.69 -20.42
C ARG A 117 -4.65 9.16 -20.81
N ASN A 118 -4.72 10.08 -19.84
CA ASN A 118 -4.51 11.51 -20.02
C ASN A 118 -3.62 12.04 -18.87
N PRO A 119 -2.30 11.73 -18.88
CA PRO A 119 -1.38 12.24 -17.88
C PRO A 119 -1.21 13.75 -18.03
N ASP A 120 -1.19 14.49 -16.92
CA ASP A 120 -0.97 15.96 -16.91
C ASP A 120 0.45 16.36 -16.47
N PHE A 121 1.34 15.37 -16.29
CA PHE A 121 2.73 15.50 -15.82
C PHE A 121 2.90 16.13 -14.43
N SER A 122 1.81 16.42 -13.71
CA SER A 122 1.87 16.90 -12.33
C SER A 122 1.96 15.72 -11.37
N HIS A 123 3.02 15.68 -10.56
CA HIS A 123 3.18 14.65 -9.54
C HIS A 123 2.00 14.64 -8.57
N PHE A 124 1.59 15.81 -8.07
CA PHE A 124 0.49 15.95 -7.10
C PHE A 124 -0.86 15.51 -7.67
N GLU A 125 -1.20 15.96 -8.88
CA GLU A 125 -2.48 15.61 -9.50
C GLU A 125 -2.53 14.12 -9.84
N MET A 126 -1.44 13.57 -10.37
CA MET A 126 -1.38 12.14 -10.69
C MET A 126 -1.43 11.25 -9.45
N GLN A 127 -0.84 11.68 -8.33
CA GLN A 127 -0.94 10.98 -7.04
C GLN A 127 -2.37 11.02 -6.50
N VAL A 128 -3.04 12.17 -6.55
CA VAL A 128 -4.46 12.28 -6.15
C VAL A 128 -5.34 11.36 -6.99
N ARG A 129 -5.17 11.35 -8.32
CA ARG A 129 -5.90 10.45 -9.23
C ARG A 129 -5.67 8.97 -8.89
N TRP A 130 -4.44 8.60 -8.54
CA TRP A 130 -4.10 7.24 -8.10
C TRP A 130 -4.80 6.88 -6.79
N TRP A 131 -4.72 7.75 -5.78
CA TRP A 131 -5.38 7.54 -4.49
C TRP A 131 -6.90 7.46 -4.60
N GLU A 132 -7.51 8.28 -5.46
CA GLU A 132 -8.94 8.24 -5.73
C GLU A 132 -9.35 7.04 -6.59
N GLY A 133 -8.42 6.49 -7.39
CA GLY A 133 -8.70 5.46 -8.39
C GLY A 133 -9.55 5.99 -9.55
N THR A 134 -9.36 7.25 -9.95
CA THR A 134 -10.08 7.88 -11.07
C THR A 134 -9.12 8.25 -12.21
N PRO A 135 -9.41 7.89 -13.47
CA PRO A 135 -8.61 8.33 -14.60
C PRO A 135 -8.91 9.79 -15.01
N ASP A 136 -9.99 10.39 -14.49
CA ASP A 136 -10.53 11.69 -14.91
C ASP A 136 -10.67 12.67 -13.73
N VAL A 137 -10.11 13.86 -13.90
CA VAL A 137 -10.17 15.00 -12.96
C VAL A 137 -11.55 15.62 -12.86
N SER A 138 -12.45 15.37 -13.83
CA SER A 138 -13.80 15.94 -13.80
C SER A 138 -14.67 15.35 -12.68
N ARG A 139 -14.25 14.23 -12.08
CA ARG A 139 -14.92 13.57 -10.95
C ARG A 139 -13.99 13.49 -9.76
N GLN A 140 -14.06 14.49 -8.90
CA GLN A 140 -13.44 14.44 -7.57
C GLN A 140 -14.18 13.40 -6.73
N GLN A 141 -13.52 12.26 -6.48
CA GLN A 141 -14.04 11.30 -5.53
C GLN A 141 -13.81 11.84 -4.12
N ARG A 142 -14.84 11.81 -3.28
CA ARG A 142 -14.69 12.17 -1.85
C ARG A 142 -13.98 11.10 -1.03
N THR A 143 -13.71 9.94 -1.63
CA THR A 143 -13.17 8.75 -0.99
C THR A 143 -12.02 8.19 -1.82
N GLY A 144 -11.05 7.59 -1.15
CA GLY A 144 -9.97 6.89 -1.81
C GLY A 144 -10.37 5.48 -2.27
N VAL A 145 -9.58 4.90 -3.17
CA VAL A 145 -9.84 3.56 -3.70
C VAL A 145 -9.80 2.49 -2.61
N LEU A 146 -8.86 2.58 -1.66
CA LEU A 146 -8.80 1.67 -0.52
C LEU A 146 -9.88 1.95 0.51
N GLY A 147 -10.28 3.22 0.67
CA GLY A 147 -11.41 3.59 1.53
C GLY A 147 -12.74 2.99 1.04
N ARG A 148 -13.00 3.04 -0.27
CA ARG A 148 -14.18 2.36 -0.86
C ARG A 148 -14.09 0.85 -0.76
N MET A 149 -12.89 0.27 -0.86
CA MET A 149 -12.71 -1.15 -0.61
C MET A 149 -12.99 -1.49 0.86
N ALA A 150 -12.54 -0.66 1.80
CA ALA A 150 -12.84 -0.80 3.22
C ALA A 150 -14.35 -0.76 3.49
N ASP A 151 -15.08 0.14 2.84
CA ASP A 151 -16.56 0.18 2.90
C ASP A 151 -17.20 -1.13 2.44
N ALA A 152 -16.60 -1.82 1.46
CA ALA A 152 -17.14 -3.05 0.89
C ALA A 152 -16.79 -4.31 1.70
N VAL A 153 -15.63 -4.35 2.37
CA VAL A 153 -15.12 -5.54 3.06
C VAL A 153 -15.13 -5.44 4.58
N GLY A 154 -15.32 -4.23 5.12
CA GLY A 154 -15.29 -3.95 6.55
C GLY A 154 -16.51 -4.50 7.28
N THR A 155 -16.31 -4.87 8.54
CA THR A 155 -17.42 -5.15 9.45
C THR A 155 -17.89 -3.85 10.09
N PRO A 156 -19.21 -3.68 10.28
CA PRO A 156 -19.72 -2.62 11.15
C PRO A 156 -19.03 -2.70 12.52
N ASP A 157 -18.58 -1.56 13.02
CA ASP A 157 -17.96 -1.38 14.34
C ASP A 157 -16.52 -1.91 14.55
N ALA A 158 -15.86 -2.40 13.50
CA ALA A 158 -14.41 -2.65 13.57
C ALA A 158 -13.66 -1.37 14.02
N PRO A 159 -12.76 -1.46 15.02
CA PRO A 159 -11.89 -0.36 15.42
C PRO A 159 -11.14 0.25 14.23
N VAL A 160 -10.57 -0.58 13.36
CA VAL A 160 -9.90 -0.16 12.13
C VAL A 160 -10.11 -1.20 11.03
N VAL A 161 -10.67 -0.79 9.91
CA VAL A 161 -10.82 -1.64 8.70
C VAL A 161 -9.64 -1.42 7.75
N ALA A 162 -9.25 -0.16 7.54
CA ALA A 162 -8.09 0.20 6.74
C ALA A 162 -7.11 1.08 7.52
N LEU A 163 -5.85 0.71 7.48
CA LEU A 163 -4.74 1.42 8.11
C LEU A 163 -3.79 1.95 7.04
N SER A 164 -3.39 3.21 7.12
CA SER A 164 -2.27 3.75 6.36
C SER A 164 -1.11 4.04 7.31
N VAL A 165 0.08 3.53 6.99
CA VAL A 165 1.34 3.82 7.69
C VAL A 165 2.14 4.78 6.82
N SER A 166 2.05 6.07 7.13
CA SER A 166 2.65 7.14 6.33
C SER A 166 2.55 8.49 7.05
N ASP A 167 3.30 9.48 6.56
CA ASP A 167 3.31 10.84 7.11
C ASP A 167 2.07 11.64 6.70
N GLY A 168 1.29 12.09 7.67
CA GLY A 168 0.13 12.96 7.44
C GLY A 168 -1.08 12.23 6.83
N ALA A 169 -2.13 12.98 6.52
CA ALA A 169 -3.38 12.41 6.02
C ALA A 169 -3.20 11.79 4.63
N HIS A 170 -3.67 10.54 4.45
CA HIS A 170 -3.58 9.81 3.19
C HIS A 170 -4.96 9.61 2.56
N PRO A 171 -5.31 10.35 1.48
CA PRO A 171 -6.62 10.27 0.83
C PRO A 171 -7.04 8.87 0.37
N ILE A 172 -6.08 7.99 0.09
CA ILE A 172 -6.33 6.64 -0.43
C ILE A 172 -7.21 5.79 0.51
N VAL A 173 -7.12 6.01 1.83
CA VAL A 173 -7.91 5.29 2.84
C VAL A 173 -9.15 6.07 3.32
N ILE A 174 -9.45 7.25 2.76
CA ILE A 174 -10.69 7.95 3.12
C ILE A 174 -11.89 7.13 2.67
N ALA A 175 -12.66 6.63 3.63
CA ALA A 175 -13.85 5.81 3.41
C ALA A 175 -15.14 6.63 3.62
N GLY A 176 -16.25 6.15 3.08
CA GLY A 176 -17.56 6.75 3.30
C GLY A 176 -18.20 6.34 4.64
N SER A 177 -17.88 5.14 5.13
CA SER A 177 -18.53 4.53 6.31
C SER A 177 -17.60 3.68 7.19
N ALA A 178 -16.61 3.02 6.60
CA ALA A 178 -15.67 2.17 7.32
C ALA A 178 -14.75 3.00 8.23
N SER A 179 -14.32 2.39 9.34
CA SER A 179 -13.30 3.00 10.22
C SER A 179 -11.94 2.92 9.55
N THR A 180 -11.31 4.05 9.30
CA THR A 180 -9.96 4.10 8.73
C THR A 180 -9.06 5.02 9.53
N LEU A 181 -7.77 4.72 9.54
CA LEU A 181 -6.78 5.46 10.31
C LEU A 181 -5.50 5.67 9.51
N THR A 182 -4.83 6.79 9.73
CA THR A 182 -3.47 7.01 9.26
C THR A 182 -2.56 7.32 10.44
N VAL A 183 -1.44 6.62 10.54
CA VAL A 183 -0.41 6.81 11.58
C VAL A 183 0.96 6.85 10.93
N PRO A 184 1.93 7.63 11.45
CA PRO A 184 3.31 7.57 10.97
C PRO A 184 4.00 6.23 11.32
N ASP A 185 3.69 5.68 12.50
CA ASP A 185 4.26 4.46 13.06
C ASP A 185 3.35 3.91 14.19
N ALA A 186 3.75 2.80 14.80
CA ALA A 186 3.02 2.19 15.92
C ALA A 186 3.07 3.03 17.21
N HIS A 187 4.13 3.81 17.42
CA HIS A 187 4.24 4.69 18.58
C HIS A 187 3.30 5.90 18.52
N ALA A 188 2.72 6.23 17.37
CA ALA A 188 1.81 7.36 17.16
C ALA A 188 0.63 7.45 18.16
N THR A 189 0.25 6.35 18.80
CA THR A 189 -0.85 6.29 19.79
C THR A 189 -0.42 6.08 21.23
N TRP A 190 0.88 6.20 21.56
CA TRP A 190 1.42 5.96 22.90
C TRP A 190 0.59 6.65 23.99
N TYR A 191 0.25 7.93 23.79
CA TYR A 191 -0.47 8.74 24.78
C TYR A 191 -1.90 8.24 25.10
N LEU A 192 -2.47 7.35 24.28
CA LEU A 192 -3.82 6.78 24.46
C LEU A 192 -3.86 5.43 25.18
N THR A 193 -2.72 4.77 25.37
CA THR A 193 -2.62 3.45 26.02
C THR A 193 -1.52 3.41 27.09
N GLY A 194 -1.41 2.33 27.87
CA GLY A 194 -0.21 2.06 28.69
C GLY A 194 0.05 2.93 29.91
N ALA A 195 -0.90 3.74 30.38
CA ALA A 195 -0.68 4.56 31.58
C ALA A 195 -0.62 3.67 32.84
N THR A 196 0.44 3.83 33.63
CA THR A 196 0.57 3.21 34.96
C THR A 196 0.04 4.15 36.05
N SER A 197 -0.05 3.66 37.30
CA SER A 197 -0.43 4.48 38.45
C SER A 197 0.48 5.68 38.69
N ASP A 198 1.71 5.62 38.19
CA ASP A 198 2.74 6.62 38.40
C ASP A 198 2.64 7.76 37.36
N ASP A 199 1.91 7.55 36.26
CA ASP A 199 1.63 8.55 35.22
C ASP A 199 0.18 9.06 35.30
N VAL A 200 -0.11 9.78 36.37
CA VAL A 200 -1.45 10.30 36.68
C VAL A 200 -1.97 11.25 35.58
N LEU A 201 -1.10 12.01 34.90
CA LEU A 201 -1.52 12.93 33.85
C LEU A 201 -1.99 12.18 32.61
N ARG A 202 -1.22 11.19 32.14
CA ARG A 202 -1.63 10.34 31.01
C ARG A 202 -2.87 9.53 31.35
N GLN A 203 -2.99 9.01 32.57
CA GLN A 203 -4.20 8.30 33.00
C GLN A 203 -5.44 9.20 32.95
N ARG A 204 -5.34 10.45 33.44
CA ARG A 204 -6.44 11.42 33.38
C ARG A 204 -6.76 11.82 31.95
N PHE A 205 -5.75 11.99 31.10
CA PHE A 205 -5.94 12.26 29.67
C PHE A 205 -6.68 11.12 28.98
N GLN A 206 -6.27 9.87 29.20
CA GLN A 206 -6.92 8.69 28.63
C GLN A 206 -8.38 8.56 29.07
N LEU A 207 -8.65 8.76 30.37
CA LEU A 207 -10.02 8.78 30.88
C LEU A 207 -10.84 9.89 30.23
N ALA A 208 -10.31 11.12 30.16
CA ALA A 208 -10.99 12.24 29.53
C ALA A 208 -11.27 11.97 28.05
N TYR A 209 -10.29 11.42 27.31
CA TYR A 209 -10.43 11.07 25.91
C TYR A 209 -11.54 10.03 25.69
N ARG A 210 -11.54 8.94 26.48
CA ARG A 210 -12.56 7.87 26.39
C ARG A 210 -13.95 8.31 26.85
N THR A 211 -14.07 9.31 27.71
CA THR A 211 -15.39 9.78 28.20
C THR A 211 -15.91 11.01 27.46
N PHE A 212 -15.08 11.61 26.59
CA PHE A 212 -15.45 12.83 25.88
C PHE A 212 -16.65 12.61 24.96
N GLY A 213 -17.74 13.33 25.24
CA GLY A 213 -18.97 13.24 24.45
C GLY A 213 -19.81 11.98 24.71
N ALA A 214 -19.53 11.20 25.76
CA ALA A 214 -20.27 9.98 26.08
C ALA A 214 -21.77 10.23 26.29
N ASP A 215 -22.14 11.37 26.91
CA ASP A 215 -23.53 11.75 27.17
C ASP A 215 -24.13 12.67 26.08
N ALA A 216 -23.47 12.80 24.94
CA ALA A 216 -23.92 13.71 23.90
C ALA A 216 -25.16 13.19 23.18
N THR A 217 -26.15 14.06 23.00
CA THR A 217 -27.42 13.72 22.32
C THR A 217 -27.48 14.20 20.88
N ASP A 218 -26.61 15.12 20.46
CA ASP A 218 -26.56 15.58 19.08
C ASP A 218 -25.79 14.57 18.19
N PRO A 219 -26.24 14.35 16.94
CA PRO A 219 -25.64 13.33 16.07
C PRO A 219 -24.15 13.56 15.77
N PHE A 220 -23.69 14.81 15.73
CA PHE A 220 -22.31 15.13 15.40
C PHE A 220 -21.37 14.74 16.56
N ALA A 221 -21.73 15.09 17.79
CA ALA A 221 -20.95 14.71 18.97
C ALA A 221 -20.98 13.20 19.22
N GLN A 222 -22.09 12.51 18.92
CA GLN A 222 -22.14 11.03 18.96
C GLN A 222 -21.18 10.41 17.95
N GLN A 223 -21.16 10.90 16.71
CA GLN A 223 -20.22 10.43 15.70
C GLN A 223 -18.76 10.70 16.12
N ARG A 224 -18.48 11.89 16.68
CA ARG A 224 -17.15 12.22 17.20
C ARG A 224 -16.74 11.29 18.33
N HIS A 225 -17.65 11.01 19.27
CA HIS A 225 -17.40 10.06 20.37
C HIS A 225 -17.10 8.67 19.82
N ALA A 226 -17.88 8.19 18.85
CA ALA A 226 -17.65 6.88 18.21
C ALA A 226 -16.28 6.80 17.53
N VAL A 227 -15.85 7.85 16.81
CA VAL A 227 -14.50 7.92 16.22
C VAL A 227 -13.43 7.86 17.31
N MET A 228 -13.58 8.61 18.41
CA MET A 228 -12.62 8.57 19.52
C MET A 228 -12.57 7.19 20.21
N GLN A 229 -13.71 6.50 20.37
CA GLN A 229 -13.72 5.13 20.90
C GLN A 229 -12.95 4.18 20.00
N ARG A 230 -13.12 4.29 18.67
CA ARG A 230 -12.40 3.45 17.70
C ARG A 230 -10.90 3.71 17.72
N THR A 231 -10.47 4.98 17.83
CA THR A 231 -9.06 5.34 17.99
C THR A 231 -8.47 4.80 19.30
N ALA A 232 -9.22 4.86 20.41
CA ALA A 232 -8.78 4.30 21.68
C ALA A 232 -8.66 2.76 21.61
N ALA A 233 -9.61 2.08 20.99
CA ALA A 233 -9.56 0.64 20.76
C ALA A 233 -8.38 0.23 19.85
N PHE A 234 -8.08 1.03 18.82
CA PHE A 234 -6.87 0.87 18.03
C PHE A 234 -5.60 1.02 18.87
N ALA A 235 -5.52 2.05 19.72
CA ALA A 235 -4.36 2.27 20.59
C ALA A 235 -4.17 1.13 21.60
N ASP A 236 -5.26 0.57 22.14
CA ASP A 236 -5.21 -0.60 23.02
C ASP A 236 -4.68 -1.84 22.28
N ALA A 237 -5.02 -1.99 21.01
CA ALA A 237 -4.56 -3.08 20.17
C ALA A 237 -3.07 -2.95 19.79
N VAL A 238 -2.62 -1.76 19.40
CA VAL A 238 -1.18 -1.52 19.17
C VAL A 238 -0.39 -1.75 20.45
N GLY A 239 -0.93 -1.32 21.60
CA GLY A 239 -0.30 -1.48 22.90
C GLY A 239 0.84 -0.50 23.15
N VAL A 240 1.61 -0.75 24.20
CA VAL A 240 2.89 -0.05 24.42
C VAL A 240 3.94 -0.87 23.71
N GLU A 241 4.55 -0.30 22.67
CA GLU A 241 5.86 -0.76 22.26
C GLU A 241 6.83 -0.29 23.34
N ASP A 242 7.40 -1.24 24.09
CA ASP A 242 8.56 -0.93 24.93
C ASP A 242 9.71 -0.53 24.00
N ASP A 243 10.33 0.63 24.24
CA ASP A 243 11.56 1.08 23.56
C ASP A 243 12.66 -0.01 23.60
N ASP A 244 12.60 -0.91 24.59
CA ASP A 244 13.53 -2.03 24.82
C ASP A 244 13.06 -3.37 24.21
N SER A 245 11.82 -3.47 23.72
CA SER A 245 11.46 -4.59 22.86
C SER A 245 12.19 -4.35 21.56
N GLU A 246 13.11 -5.25 21.19
CA GLU A 246 13.85 -5.12 19.94
C GLU A 246 12.88 -4.98 18.78
N SER A 247 12.64 -3.72 18.42
CA SER A 247 11.97 -3.29 17.21
C SER A 247 12.90 -3.71 16.10
N GLY A 248 12.66 -4.88 15.53
CA GLY A 248 13.46 -5.43 14.44
C GLY A 248 14.41 -6.55 14.85
N SER A 249 13.91 -7.78 14.86
CA SER A 249 14.67 -8.96 14.36
C SER A 249 13.86 -10.26 14.38
N GLY A 250 12.82 -10.37 15.22
CA GLY A 250 12.09 -11.62 15.43
C GLY A 250 11.34 -12.18 14.20
N ALA A 251 10.92 -11.30 13.28
CA ALA A 251 10.17 -11.67 12.07
C ALA A 251 10.96 -11.51 10.75
N GLY A 252 12.22 -11.07 10.82
CA GLY A 252 13.09 -10.92 9.64
C GLY A 252 12.87 -9.66 8.80
N TYR A 253 12.03 -8.71 9.23
CA TYR A 253 11.86 -7.42 8.55
C TYR A 253 12.97 -6.43 8.86
N ARG A 254 13.21 -5.49 7.94
CA ARG A 254 14.14 -4.37 8.15
C ARG A 254 13.56 -3.35 9.12
N ASP A 255 14.44 -2.64 9.80
CA ASP A 255 14.08 -1.45 10.56
C ASP A 255 13.91 -0.25 9.61
N ASP A 256 12.78 -0.24 8.90
CA ASP A 256 12.31 0.84 8.03
C ASP A 256 10.77 0.91 8.05
N ARG A 257 10.19 1.93 7.41
CA ARG A 257 8.72 2.15 7.43
C ARG A 257 7.92 0.95 6.92
N VAL A 258 8.42 0.23 5.91
CA VAL A 258 7.73 -0.96 5.40
C VAL A 258 7.84 -2.10 6.40
N GLY A 259 9.03 -2.41 6.88
CA GLY A 259 9.22 -3.50 7.83
C GLY A 259 8.46 -3.28 9.14
N ASN A 260 8.54 -2.08 9.71
CA ASN A 260 7.80 -1.71 10.92
C ASN A 260 6.28 -1.67 10.68
N GLY A 261 5.85 -1.19 9.51
CA GLY A 261 4.44 -1.21 9.10
C GLY A 261 3.88 -2.62 8.92
N LEU A 262 4.64 -3.55 8.35
CA LEU A 262 4.28 -4.97 8.21
C LEU A 262 4.17 -5.67 9.57
N GLN A 263 5.08 -5.38 10.50
CA GLN A 263 5.01 -5.89 11.89
C GLN A 263 3.77 -5.38 12.62
N MET A 264 3.47 -4.09 12.52
CA MET A 264 2.24 -3.51 13.08
C MET A 264 0.99 -4.14 12.46
N ALA A 265 0.97 -4.29 11.12
CA ALA A 265 -0.14 -4.92 10.41
C ALA A 265 -0.39 -6.35 10.88
N LEU A 266 0.66 -7.16 11.04
CA LEU A 266 0.55 -8.54 11.51
C LEU A 266 -0.05 -8.59 12.92
N ARG A 267 0.47 -7.80 13.87
CA ARG A 267 -0.04 -7.75 15.25
C ARG A 267 -1.52 -7.37 15.31
N LEU A 268 -1.92 -6.32 14.57
CA LEU A 268 -3.31 -5.87 14.53
C LEU A 268 -4.23 -6.92 13.88
N TYR A 269 -3.76 -7.59 12.83
CA TYR A 269 -4.48 -8.67 12.18
C TYR A 269 -4.71 -9.86 13.14
N GLU A 270 -3.67 -10.29 13.86
CA GLU A 270 -3.73 -11.39 14.83
C GLU A 270 -4.65 -11.09 16.03
N GLN A 271 -4.71 -9.83 16.47
CA GLN A 271 -5.62 -9.41 17.54
C GLN A 271 -7.08 -9.28 17.11
N GLY A 272 -7.38 -9.39 15.81
CA GLY A 272 -8.75 -9.42 15.32
C GLY A 272 -9.48 -8.08 15.40
N VAL A 273 -8.78 -6.94 15.29
CA VAL A 273 -9.37 -5.58 15.35
C VAL A 273 -10.24 -5.23 14.12
N GLY A 274 -10.51 -6.19 13.25
CA GLY A 274 -11.24 -6.00 12.00
C GLY A 274 -10.40 -5.45 10.85
N LEU A 275 -9.07 -5.45 10.97
CA LEU A 275 -8.16 -4.95 9.94
C LEU A 275 -8.24 -5.82 8.67
N ARG A 276 -8.58 -5.19 7.55
CA ARG A 276 -8.71 -5.85 6.23
C ARG A 276 -7.78 -5.28 5.17
N ILE A 277 -7.31 -4.05 5.35
CA ILE A 277 -6.49 -3.34 4.38
C ILE A 277 -5.38 -2.58 5.12
N VAL A 278 -4.16 -2.72 4.64
CA VAL A 278 -3.00 -1.96 5.09
C VAL A 278 -2.38 -1.28 3.88
N HIS A 279 -2.11 0.01 4.01
CA HIS A 279 -1.39 0.82 3.07
C HIS A 279 -0.07 1.26 3.72
N LEU A 280 1.06 0.98 3.07
CA LEU A 280 2.40 1.35 3.51
C LEU A 280 3.03 2.23 2.43
N THR A 281 3.61 3.36 2.80
CA THR A 281 4.47 4.11 1.88
C THR A 281 5.92 3.67 2.08
N MET A 282 6.65 3.47 0.99
CA MET A 282 8.10 3.27 1.07
C MET A 282 8.82 4.60 1.20
N ASP A 283 9.84 4.61 2.05
CA ASP A 283 10.78 5.71 2.18
C ASP A 283 11.77 5.78 1.01
N GLY A 284 12.49 6.90 0.91
CA GLY A 284 13.62 7.07 0.00
C GLY A 284 13.32 7.80 -1.31
N GLY A 285 12.04 8.01 -1.64
CA GLY A 285 11.60 8.82 -2.78
C GLY A 285 11.89 8.16 -4.14
N PHE A 286 10.82 7.69 -4.80
CA PHE A 286 10.95 7.02 -6.09
C PHE A 286 11.08 8.01 -7.27
N ASP A 287 10.82 9.30 -7.03
CA ASP A 287 11.27 10.38 -7.91
C ASP A 287 12.76 10.66 -7.63
N THR A 288 13.65 9.83 -8.19
CA THR A 288 15.07 9.96 -7.88
C THR A 288 15.64 11.32 -8.29
N HIS A 289 15.06 11.94 -9.34
CA HIS A 289 15.49 13.15 -10.07
C HIS A 289 16.93 13.10 -10.62
N ASP A 290 17.89 12.77 -9.76
CA ASP A 290 19.29 12.46 -10.03
C ASP A 290 19.74 11.17 -9.32
N GLY A 291 20.90 10.65 -9.70
CA GLY A 291 21.51 9.53 -9.00
C GLY A 291 20.74 8.20 -9.09
N HIS A 292 19.86 8.06 -10.10
CA HIS A 292 19.04 6.85 -10.28
C HIS A 292 19.87 5.57 -10.23
N GLY A 293 21.03 5.56 -10.89
CA GLY A 293 21.91 4.38 -10.96
C GLY A 293 22.37 3.83 -9.61
N TRP A 294 22.51 4.67 -8.57
CA TRP A 294 22.90 4.20 -7.23
C TRP A 294 21.74 4.21 -6.23
N LYS A 295 20.81 5.17 -6.31
CA LYS A 295 19.63 5.22 -5.42
C LYS A 295 18.64 4.09 -5.69
N TYR A 296 18.38 3.79 -6.96
CA TYR A 296 17.32 2.86 -7.34
C TYR A 296 17.63 1.40 -6.93
N PRO A 297 18.86 0.89 -7.07
CA PRO A 297 19.22 -0.42 -6.52
C PRO A 297 19.03 -0.54 -5.00
N ASP A 298 19.27 0.54 -4.24
CA ASP A 298 19.05 0.57 -2.79
C ASP A 298 17.55 0.51 -2.46
N LEU A 299 16.71 1.25 -3.18
CA LEU A 299 15.25 1.18 -3.05
C LEU A 299 14.71 -0.24 -3.35
N MET A 300 15.22 -0.88 -4.41
CA MET A 300 14.85 -2.26 -4.74
C MET A 300 15.31 -3.25 -3.67
N GLY A 301 16.50 -3.07 -3.12
CA GLY A 301 16.99 -3.89 -2.00
C GLY A 301 16.13 -3.72 -0.75
N ALA A 302 15.76 -2.49 -0.39
CA ALA A 302 14.90 -2.23 0.76
C ALA A 302 13.50 -2.87 0.62
N LEU A 303 12.95 -2.89 -0.60
CA LEU A 303 11.71 -3.63 -0.89
C LEU A 303 11.92 -5.15 -0.73
N ASP A 304 12.96 -5.70 -1.35
CA ASP A 304 13.22 -7.14 -1.43
C ASP A 304 13.51 -7.76 -0.06
N ASP A 305 14.26 -7.06 0.78
CA ASP A 305 14.63 -7.52 2.11
C ASP A 305 13.41 -7.63 3.06
N ASN A 306 12.31 -6.91 2.78
CA ASN A 306 11.08 -6.96 3.56
C ASN A 306 10.04 -7.97 3.01
N LEU A 307 10.27 -8.55 1.82
CA LEU A 307 9.35 -9.44 1.13
C LEU A 307 9.96 -10.82 0.90
#